data_AF-A0A6B3LQ05-F1
#
_entry.id   AF-A0A6B3LQ05-F1
#
_cell.length_a   1.000
_cell.length_b   1.000
_cell.length_c   1.000
_cell.angle_alpha   90.00
_cell.angle_beta   90.00
_cell.angle_gamma   90.00
#
_symmetry.space_group_name_H-M   'P 1'
#
loop_
_entity.id
_entity.type
_entity.pdbx_description
1 polymer ?
#
loop_
_entity_poly.entity_id
_entity_poly.type
_entity_poly.pdbx_seq_one_letter_code
_entity_poly.pdbx_strand_id
1 'polypeptide(L)'
;MTEPHITDLERDIIKEILNIGLARAADSFAAIAKDKVLLKVPDIQLIEVKELLKLVAQYESTHFIIQSDIKGDFNGATLMLFSSDHVTRLSQLCLNMVEVQKGEVNAMQESLLLEISNIITGAMVTQLANILKANIYGSPPKAPKSHIADSLKDILVQHPLFQPLVFTVITKFTHNSRSVELPLLLFFDTGTFLKILEIIRTFDLEKDRPI
;
A
#
# COMPACT_ATOMS: atom_id res chain seq x y z
N MET A 1 -0.41 30.42 -8.15
CA MET A 1 0.71 29.58 -7.68
C MET A 1 0.96 28.57 -8.77
N THR A 2 2.18 28.55 -9.32
CA THR A 2 2.59 27.63 -10.39
C THR A 2 2.51 26.19 -9.90
N GLU A 3 1.86 25.33 -10.68
CA GLU A 3 1.74 23.90 -10.37
C GLU A 3 3.13 23.27 -10.23
N PRO A 4 3.37 22.42 -9.21
CA PRO A 4 4.60 21.67 -9.11
C PRO A 4 4.62 20.62 -10.22
N HIS A 5 5.31 20.93 -11.32
CA HIS A 5 5.58 19.98 -12.39
C HIS A 5 6.55 18.92 -11.89
N ILE A 6 6.10 17.66 -11.89
CA ILE A 6 6.97 16.51 -11.66
C ILE A 6 7.64 16.11 -12.96
N THR A 7 8.95 16.02 -12.93
CA THR A 7 9.76 15.49 -14.03
C THR A 7 9.68 13.96 -14.08
N ASP A 8 9.90 13.38 -15.25
CA ASP A 8 9.95 11.92 -15.41
C ASP A 8 11.06 11.30 -14.53
N LEU A 9 12.17 12.01 -14.36
CA LEU A 9 13.26 11.61 -13.45
C LEU A 9 12.78 11.50 -11.99
N GLU A 10 12.03 12.49 -11.49
CA GLU A 10 11.48 12.44 -10.14
C GLU A 10 10.46 11.30 -9.99
N ARG A 11 9.65 11.01 -11.02
CA ARG A 11 8.76 9.84 -11.01
C ARG A 11 9.56 8.55 -10.86
N ASP A 12 10.63 8.40 -11.62
CA ASP A 12 11.46 7.19 -11.60
C ASP A 12 12.20 7.04 -10.28
N ILE A 13 12.70 8.13 -9.68
CA ILE A 13 13.33 8.08 -8.35
C ILE A 13 12.32 7.71 -7.26
N ILE A 14 11.10 8.26 -7.30
CA ILE A 14 10.03 7.88 -6.37
C ILE A 14 9.73 6.39 -6.51
N LYS A 15 9.56 5.89 -7.74
CA LYS A 15 9.34 4.47 -8.00
C LYS A 15 10.48 3.62 -7.44
N GLU A 16 11.73 4.02 -7.64
CA GLU A 16 12.87 3.25 -7.14
C GLU A 16 12.94 3.20 -5.61
N ILE A 17 12.73 4.34 -4.93
CA ILE A 17 12.67 4.41 -3.47
C ILE A 17 11.56 3.50 -2.92
N LEU A 18 10.38 3.56 -3.52
CA LEU A 18 9.25 2.73 -3.12
C LEU A 18 9.52 1.25 -3.42
N ASN A 19 10.13 0.92 -4.56
CA ASN A 19 10.53 -0.46 -4.91
C ASN A 19 11.51 -1.03 -3.88
N ILE A 20 12.52 -0.26 -3.47
CA ILE A 20 13.47 -0.67 -2.42
C ILE A 20 12.75 -0.84 -1.08
N GLY A 21 11.86 0.09 -0.73
CA GLY A 21 11.08 0.04 0.50
C GLY A 21 10.19 -1.21 0.56
N LEU A 22 9.52 -1.52 -0.54
CA LEU A 22 8.67 -2.69 -0.69
C LEU A 22 9.47 -3.99 -0.72
N ALA A 23 10.66 -4.02 -1.32
CA ALA A 23 11.55 -5.18 -1.28
C ALA A 23 11.95 -5.51 0.15
N ARG A 24 12.35 -4.51 0.94
CA ARG A 24 12.73 -4.73 2.35
C ARG A 24 11.52 -5.07 3.23
N ALA A 25 10.35 -4.53 2.89
CA ALA A 25 9.10 -4.90 3.55
C ALA A 25 8.75 -6.37 3.24
N ALA A 26 9.02 -6.84 2.02
CA ALA A 26 8.89 -8.24 1.62
C ALA A 26 9.70 -9.17 2.53
N ASP A 27 10.98 -8.83 2.75
CA ASP A 27 11.89 -9.61 3.59
C ASP A 27 11.44 -9.62 5.06
N SER A 28 11.05 -8.45 5.58
CA SER A 28 10.55 -8.30 6.96
C SER A 28 9.27 -9.10 7.16
N PHE A 29 8.39 -9.10 6.17
CA PHE A 29 7.16 -9.88 6.16
C PHE A 29 7.44 -11.39 6.10
N ALA A 30 8.36 -11.83 5.24
CA ALA A 30 8.74 -13.25 5.13
C ALA A 30 9.25 -13.82 6.47
N ALA A 31 10.03 -13.03 7.21
CA ALA A 31 10.51 -13.39 8.55
C ALA A 31 9.37 -13.57 9.57
N ILE A 32 8.37 -12.68 9.55
CA ILE A 32 7.20 -12.75 10.43
C ILE A 32 6.27 -13.90 10.03
N ALA A 33 6.15 -14.14 8.72
CA ALA A 33 5.27 -15.15 8.14
C ALA A 33 5.88 -16.57 8.09
N LYS A 34 7.06 -16.78 8.69
CA LYS A 34 7.73 -18.09 8.89
C LYS A 34 7.77 -18.95 7.61
N ASP A 35 8.47 -18.47 6.58
CA ASP A 35 8.77 -19.16 5.30
C ASP A 35 7.59 -19.45 4.36
N LYS A 36 6.35 -19.10 4.72
CA LYS A 36 5.16 -19.40 3.91
C LYS A 36 4.86 -18.37 2.82
N VAL A 37 5.56 -17.24 2.80
CA VAL A 37 5.24 -16.14 1.88
C VAL A 37 6.47 -15.43 1.34
N LEU A 38 6.54 -15.36 0.01
CA LEU A 38 7.48 -14.62 -0.81
C LEU A 38 6.76 -13.41 -1.41
N LEU A 39 7.00 -12.21 -0.92
CA LEU A 39 6.44 -11.02 -1.52
C LEU A 39 7.33 -10.57 -2.69
N LYS A 40 6.73 -10.33 -3.85
CA LYS A 40 7.44 -9.83 -5.03
C LYS A 40 7.14 -8.35 -5.15
N VAL A 41 8.19 -7.55 -5.31
CA VAL A 41 8.06 -6.12 -5.59
C VAL A 41 7.24 -5.94 -6.87
N PRO A 42 6.12 -5.22 -6.83
CA PRO A 42 5.30 -5.00 -8.00
C PRO A 42 5.79 -3.84 -8.86
N ASP A 43 5.18 -3.68 -10.03
CA ASP A 43 5.32 -2.46 -10.81
C ASP A 43 4.53 -1.32 -10.13
N ILE A 44 5.17 -0.17 -9.98
CA ILE A 44 4.59 1.01 -9.32
C ILE A 44 4.04 1.93 -10.39
N GLN A 45 2.74 2.25 -10.29
CA GLN A 45 2.06 3.12 -11.23
C GLN A 45 1.64 4.43 -10.54
N LEU A 46 2.03 5.54 -11.14
CA LEU A 46 1.49 6.84 -10.78
C LEU A 46 0.20 7.02 -11.58
N ILE A 47 -0.93 7.06 -10.91
CA ILE A 47 -2.24 7.24 -11.56
C ILE A 47 -2.89 8.53 -11.07
N GLU A 48 -3.81 9.07 -11.86
CA GLU A 48 -4.55 10.26 -11.45
C GLU A 48 -5.61 9.95 -10.39
N VAL A 49 -5.96 10.95 -9.57
CA VAL A 49 -7.05 10.85 -8.57
C VAL A 49 -8.32 10.25 -9.15
N LYS A 50 -8.71 10.72 -10.34
CA LYS A 50 -9.94 10.30 -11.00
C LYS A 50 -9.90 8.82 -11.36
N GLU A 51 -8.73 8.30 -11.70
CA GLU A 51 -8.53 6.88 -12.00
C GLU A 51 -8.51 6.04 -10.72
N LEU A 52 -7.86 6.53 -9.66
CA LEU A 52 -7.93 5.90 -8.34
C LEU A 52 -9.37 5.76 -7.85
N LEU A 53 -10.17 6.84 -7.90
CA LEU A 53 -11.55 6.80 -7.42
C LEU A 53 -12.39 5.78 -8.19
N LYS A 54 -12.20 5.68 -9.51
CA LYS A 54 -12.85 4.66 -10.34
C LYS A 54 -12.41 3.25 -9.93
N LEU A 55 -11.11 3.06 -9.70
CA LEU A 55 -10.55 1.77 -9.30
C LEU A 55 -11.10 1.33 -7.95
N VAL A 56 -11.09 2.20 -6.93
CA VAL A 56 -11.63 1.90 -5.60
C VAL A 56 -13.12 1.55 -5.69
N ALA A 57 -13.91 2.33 -6.44
CA ALA A 57 -15.34 2.07 -6.60
C ALA A 57 -15.64 0.70 -7.24
N GLN A 58 -14.81 0.24 -8.19
CA GLN A 58 -14.94 -1.11 -8.75
C GLN A 58 -14.67 -2.19 -7.69
N TYR A 59 -13.61 -2.00 -6.89
CA TYR A 59 -13.22 -2.95 -5.86
C TYR A 59 -14.22 -3.02 -4.71
N GLU A 60 -14.81 -1.92 -4.27
CA GLU A 60 -15.81 -1.93 -3.18
C GLU A 60 -16.95 -2.90 -3.38
N SER A 61 -17.40 -3.05 -4.63
CA SER A 61 -18.53 -3.92 -4.95
C SER A 61 -18.18 -5.42 -4.93
N THR A 62 -16.89 -5.77 -4.96
CA THR A 62 -16.42 -7.14 -5.22
C THR A 62 -15.37 -7.63 -4.23
N HIS A 63 -14.78 -6.75 -3.44
CA HIS A 63 -13.66 -7.03 -2.55
C HIS A 63 -13.94 -6.53 -1.15
N PHE A 64 -13.44 -7.28 -0.17
CA PHE A 64 -13.31 -6.83 1.19
C PHE A 64 -12.08 -5.91 1.29
N ILE A 65 -12.23 -4.74 1.90
CA ILE A 65 -11.16 -3.73 1.92
C ILE A 65 -10.71 -3.50 3.36
N ILE A 66 -9.40 -3.56 3.58
CA ILE A 66 -8.77 -3.16 4.84
C ILE A 66 -8.01 -1.86 4.62
N GLN A 67 -8.25 -0.88 5.48
CA GLN A 67 -7.57 0.41 5.47
C GLN A 67 -6.61 0.54 6.65
N SER A 68 -5.40 1.04 6.41
CA SER A 68 -4.52 1.54 7.47
C SER A 68 -4.04 2.95 7.17
N ASP A 69 -4.19 3.85 8.14
CA ASP A 69 -3.75 5.24 8.01
C ASP A 69 -2.25 5.35 8.32
N ILE A 70 -1.52 6.20 7.58
CA ILE A 70 -0.12 6.56 7.84
C ILE A 70 -0.11 7.97 8.41
N LYS A 71 0.62 8.17 9.51
CA LYS A 71 0.69 9.43 10.25
C LYS A 71 2.12 9.79 10.62
N GLY A 72 2.33 11.06 10.94
CA GLY A 72 3.62 11.61 11.38
C GLY A 72 4.07 12.73 10.45
N ASP A 73 5.33 12.68 10.02
CA ASP A 73 5.89 13.64 9.05
C ASP A 73 5.16 13.58 7.71
N PHE A 74 4.59 12.42 7.40
CA PHE A 74 3.76 12.11 6.24
C PHE A 74 2.36 11.68 6.69
N ASN A 75 1.37 12.09 5.92
CA ASN A 75 -0.02 11.64 6.04
C ASN A 75 -0.43 10.91 4.77
N GLY A 76 -1.02 9.75 4.95
CA GLY A 76 -1.52 8.93 3.86
C GLY A 76 -2.38 7.79 4.36
N ALA A 77 -2.76 6.90 3.46
CA ALA A 77 -3.38 5.65 3.85
C ALA A 77 -3.08 4.55 2.83
N THR A 78 -3.20 3.33 3.32
CA THR A 78 -3.15 2.11 2.54
C THR A 78 -4.53 1.50 2.44
N LEU A 79 -4.84 0.89 1.30
CA LEU A 79 -6.00 0.03 1.13
C LEU A 79 -5.53 -1.32 0.59
N MET A 80 -5.82 -2.39 1.30
CA MET A 80 -5.61 -3.74 0.82
C MET A 80 -6.94 -4.35 0.38
N LEU A 81 -6.95 -4.94 -0.81
CA LEU A 81 -8.15 -5.39 -1.49
C LEU A 81 -8.19 -6.92 -1.55
N PHE A 82 -9.19 -7.52 -0.89
CA PHE A 82 -9.32 -8.96 -0.75
C PHE A 82 -10.57 -9.45 -1.49
N SER A 83 -10.39 -10.09 -2.65
CA SER A 83 -11.48 -10.81 -3.31
C SER A 83 -11.93 -11.99 -2.45
N SER A 84 -13.12 -12.53 -2.68
CA SER A 84 -13.55 -13.77 -2.01
C SER A 84 -12.57 -14.92 -2.21
N ASP A 85 -11.85 -14.96 -3.35
CA ASP A 85 -10.81 -15.94 -3.60
C ASP A 85 -9.57 -15.71 -2.72
N HIS A 86 -9.16 -14.45 -2.51
CA HIS A 86 -8.07 -14.09 -1.59
C HIS A 86 -8.41 -14.56 -0.17
N VAL A 87 -9.61 -14.21 0.32
CA VAL A 87 -10.05 -14.60 1.66
C VAL A 87 -10.06 -16.12 1.84
N THR A 88 -10.60 -16.85 0.85
CA THR A 88 -10.64 -18.31 0.86
C THR A 88 -9.23 -18.89 0.95
N ARG A 89 -8.31 -18.46 0.08
CA ARG A 89 -6.94 -18.97 0.04
C ARG A 89 -6.17 -18.64 1.30
N LEU A 90 -6.23 -17.41 1.79
CA LEU A 90 -5.56 -16.99 3.01
C LEU A 90 -6.08 -17.77 4.22
N SER A 91 -7.39 -18.01 4.30
CA SER A 91 -8.00 -18.83 5.35
C SER A 91 -7.49 -20.27 5.33
N GLN A 92 -7.42 -20.89 4.15
CA GLN A 92 -6.88 -22.24 3.98
C GLN A 92 -5.40 -22.31 4.39
N LEU A 93 -4.61 -21.29 4.02
CA LEU A 93 -3.15 -21.27 4.21
C LEU A 93 -2.73 -20.94 5.65
N CYS A 94 -3.39 -19.97 6.28
CA CYS A 94 -3.00 -19.44 7.59
C CYS A 94 -3.76 -20.09 8.74
N LEU A 95 -5.00 -20.54 8.51
CA LEU A 95 -5.87 -21.13 9.54
C LEU A 95 -6.05 -22.65 9.37
N ASN A 96 -5.43 -23.27 8.36
CA ASN A 96 -5.59 -24.69 8.01
C ASN A 96 -7.07 -25.12 7.83
N MET A 97 -7.93 -24.20 7.38
CA MET A 97 -9.33 -24.50 7.09
C MET A 97 -9.45 -25.33 5.80
N VAL A 98 -10.17 -26.45 5.82
CA VAL A 98 -10.28 -27.36 4.66
C VAL A 98 -11.46 -26.97 3.76
N GLU A 99 -12.57 -26.56 4.36
CA GLU A 99 -13.78 -26.09 3.65
C GLU A 99 -14.07 -24.65 4.01
N VAL A 100 -13.65 -23.73 3.14
CA VAL A 100 -13.96 -22.30 3.28
C VAL A 100 -15.01 -21.98 2.21
N GLN A 101 -16.25 -21.77 2.65
CA GLN A 101 -17.32 -21.37 1.75
C GLN A 101 -17.06 -19.95 1.24
N LYS A 102 -17.24 -19.75 -0.07
CA LYS A 102 -17.23 -18.40 -0.66
C LYS A 102 -18.50 -17.70 -0.21
N GLY A 103 -18.36 -16.51 0.35
CA GLY A 103 -19.50 -15.76 0.91
C GLY A 103 -19.01 -14.59 1.78
N GLU A 104 -19.82 -14.24 2.78
CA GLU A 104 -19.47 -13.19 3.73
C GLU A 104 -18.24 -13.56 4.57
N VAL A 105 -17.39 -12.56 4.81
CA VAL A 105 -16.19 -12.69 5.64
C VAL A 105 -16.65 -12.82 7.10
N ASN A 106 -16.34 -13.95 7.73
CA ASN A 106 -16.63 -14.14 9.16
C ASN A 106 -15.57 -13.45 10.04
N ALA A 107 -15.83 -13.35 11.36
CA ALA A 107 -14.94 -12.64 12.28
C ALA A 107 -13.51 -13.19 12.35
N MET A 108 -13.32 -14.51 12.19
CA MET A 108 -11.98 -15.13 12.17
C MET A 108 -11.23 -14.76 10.89
N GLN A 109 -11.92 -14.77 9.76
CA GLN A 109 -11.36 -14.35 8.48
C GLN A 109 -11.02 -12.86 8.49
N GLU A 110 -11.91 -12.01 9.01
CA GLU A 110 -11.65 -10.57 9.16
C GLU A 110 -10.41 -10.33 10.03
N SER A 111 -10.29 -11.03 11.17
CA SER A 111 -9.10 -10.92 12.04
C SER A 111 -7.82 -11.30 11.32
N LEU A 112 -7.85 -12.35 10.49
CA LEU A 112 -6.71 -12.74 9.67
C LEU A 112 -6.33 -11.64 8.65
N LEU A 113 -7.32 -11.04 7.97
CA LEU A 113 -7.06 -9.98 6.99
C LEU A 113 -6.51 -8.72 7.66
N LEU A 114 -7.02 -8.36 8.84
CA LEU A 114 -6.49 -7.27 9.66
C LEU A 114 -5.03 -7.53 10.05
N GLU A 115 -4.71 -8.74 10.49
CA GLU A 115 -3.34 -9.09 10.89
C GLU A 115 -2.37 -9.04 9.69
N ILE A 116 -2.76 -9.61 8.54
CA ILE A 116 -1.96 -9.55 7.32
C ILE A 116 -1.71 -8.09 6.90
N SER A 117 -2.76 -7.26 6.95
CA SER A 117 -2.66 -5.84 6.58
C SER A 117 -1.78 -5.06 7.57
N ASN A 118 -1.87 -5.36 8.86
CA ASN A 118 -1.04 -4.74 9.89
C ASN A 118 0.45 -5.03 9.66
N ILE A 119 0.80 -6.29 9.39
CA ILE A 119 2.19 -6.70 9.18
C ILE A 119 2.73 -6.07 7.89
N ILE A 120 2.00 -6.13 6.78
CA ILE A 120 2.44 -5.57 5.49
C ILE A 120 2.60 -4.06 5.57
N THR A 121 1.59 -3.35 6.10
CA THR A 121 1.65 -1.90 6.24
C THR A 121 2.76 -1.49 7.22
N GLY A 122 2.90 -2.18 8.35
CA GLY A 122 3.95 -1.90 9.33
C GLY A 122 5.35 -2.01 8.71
N ALA A 123 5.63 -3.14 8.05
CA ALA A 123 6.90 -3.37 7.37
C ALA A 123 7.17 -2.29 6.30
N MET A 124 6.17 -1.97 5.48
CA MET A 124 6.28 -0.94 4.44
C MET A 124 6.55 0.44 5.05
N VAL A 125 5.77 0.86 6.04
CA VAL A 125 5.93 2.17 6.69
C VAL A 125 7.28 2.31 7.35
N THR A 126 7.78 1.27 8.04
CA THR A 126 9.13 1.27 8.61
C THR A 126 10.20 1.47 7.54
N GLN A 127 10.08 0.82 6.38
CA GLN A 127 11.08 0.97 5.33
C GLN A 127 11.01 2.34 4.65
N LEU A 128 9.81 2.88 4.43
CA LEU A 128 9.62 4.24 3.93
C LEU A 128 10.19 5.28 4.91
N ALA A 129 9.95 5.11 6.21
CA ALA A 129 10.53 5.94 7.27
C ALA A 129 12.07 5.97 7.17
N ASN A 130 12.69 4.80 7.02
CA ASN A 130 14.13 4.66 6.95
C ASN A 130 14.72 5.30 5.68
N ILE A 131 14.11 5.08 4.51
CA ILE A 131 14.64 5.59 3.24
C ILE A 131 14.47 7.11 3.14
N LEU A 132 13.29 7.61 3.54
CA LEU A 132 12.96 9.03 3.48
C LEU A 132 13.44 9.81 4.72
N LYS A 133 14.09 9.13 5.67
CA LYS A 133 14.55 9.68 6.96
C LYS A 133 13.43 10.46 7.68
N ALA A 134 12.22 9.91 7.66
CA ALA A 134 11.01 10.54 8.17
C ALA A 134 10.43 9.77 9.34
N ASN A 135 9.85 10.47 10.32
CA ASN A 135 9.16 9.88 11.46
C ASN A 135 7.70 9.61 11.09
N ILE A 136 7.45 8.40 10.58
CA ILE A 136 6.11 7.96 10.17
C ILE A 136 5.75 6.63 10.83
N TYR A 137 4.47 6.44 11.09
CA TYR A 137 3.94 5.21 11.67
C TYR A 137 2.57 4.86 11.09
N GLY A 138 2.27 3.56 11.04
CA GLY A 138 0.97 3.03 10.65
C GLY A 138 0.01 3.01 11.84
N SER A 139 -1.23 3.43 11.61
CA SER A 139 -2.34 3.20 12.52
C SER A 139 -2.85 1.76 12.37
N PRO A 140 -3.44 1.16 13.43
CA PRO A 140 -4.05 -0.15 13.34
C PRO A 140 -5.05 -0.23 12.18
N PRO A 141 -5.04 -1.32 11.40
CA PRO A 141 -5.97 -1.50 10.29
C PRO A 141 -7.42 -1.54 10.77
N LYS A 142 -8.32 -1.13 9.90
CA LYS A 142 -9.77 -1.21 10.09
C LYS A 142 -10.43 -1.77 8.83
N ALA A 143 -11.51 -2.53 9.00
CA ALA A 143 -12.40 -2.93 7.92
C ALA A 143 -13.54 -1.90 7.80
N PRO A 144 -13.49 -0.96 6.83
CA PRO A 144 -14.51 0.08 6.72
C PRO A 144 -15.85 -0.55 6.30
N LYS A 145 -16.93 -0.19 6.98
CA LYS A 145 -18.29 -0.64 6.64
C LYS A 145 -19.02 0.30 5.66
N SER A 146 -18.40 1.42 5.32
CA SER A 146 -18.93 2.46 4.44
C SER A 146 -18.20 2.49 3.10
N HIS A 147 -18.78 3.18 2.12
CA HIS A 147 -18.12 3.47 0.84
C HIS A 147 -16.86 4.32 1.07
N ILE A 148 -15.72 3.66 1.05
CA ILE A 148 -14.36 4.18 1.03
C ILE A 148 -14.18 5.15 -0.14
N ALA A 149 -14.70 4.86 -1.33
CA ALA A 149 -14.67 5.72 -2.50
C ALA A 149 -15.30 7.09 -2.19
N ASP A 150 -16.43 7.12 -1.49
CA ASP A 150 -17.08 8.35 -1.07
C ASP A 150 -16.30 9.06 0.05
N SER A 151 -15.76 8.30 1.01
CA SER A 151 -14.92 8.84 2.08
C SER A 151 -13.60 9.44 1.55
N LEU A 152 -13.05 8.85 0.49
CA LEU A 152 -11.89 9.36 -0.22
C LEU A 152 -12.26 10.52 -1.13
N LYS A 153 -13.47 10.55 -1.68
CA LYS A 153 -13.93 11.60 -2.60
C LYS A 153 -13.77 12.98 -1.99
N ASP A 154 -14.17 13.17 -0.74
CA ASP A 154 -14.07 14.47 -0.09
C ASP A 154 -12.61 14.89 0.15
N ILE A 155 -11.74 13.94 0.49
CA ILE A 155 -10.31 14.17 0.71
C ILE A 155 -9.58 14.46 -0.61
N LEU A 156 -9.97 13.76 -1.68
CA LEU A 156 -9.30 13.77 -2.98
C LEU A 156 -9.82 14.85 -3.93
N VAL A 157 -11.10 15.21 -3.85
CA VAL A 157 -11.75 16.20 -4.73
C VAL A 157 -11.54 17.63 -4.22
N GLN A 158 -11.46 17.84 -2.90
CA GLN A 158 -11.22 19.18 -2.36
C GLN A 158 -9.78 19.66 -2.54
N HIS A 159 -8.86 18.77 -2.92
CA HIS A 159 -7.46 19.09 -3.18
C HIS A 159 -7.03 18.62 -4.58
N PRO A 160 -7.29 19.38 -5.66
CA PRO A 160 -6.92 19.00 -7.03
C PRO A 160 -5.41 18.88 -7.28
N LEU A 161 -4.57 19.26 -6.31
CA LEU A 161 -3.12 19.05 -6.28
C LEU A 161 -2.73 17.62 -5.84
N PHE A 162 -3.70 16.73 -5.64
CA PHE A 162 -3.48 15.36 -5.22
C PHE A 162 -3.11 14.50 -6.44
N GLN A 163 -1.97 13.80 -6.41
CA GLN A 163 -1.70 12.68 -7.30
C GLN A 163 -1.47 11.45 -6.40
N PRO A 164 -2.46 10.56 -6.26
CA PRO A 164 -2.30 9.34 -5.50
C PRO A 164 -1.26 8.47 -6.19
N LEU A 165 -0.33 7.94 -5.42
CA LEU A 165 0.43 6.78 -5.86
C LEU A 165 -0.49 5.55 -5.79
N VAL A 166 -0.34 4.61 -6.72
CA VAL A 166 -1.02 3.31 -6.65
C VAL A 166 -0.04 2.22 -7.05
N PHE A 167 0.19 1.24 -6.19
CA PHE A 167 1.04 0.11 -6.55
C PHE A 167 0.46 -1.21 -6.08
N THR A 168 0.24 -2.11 -7.01
CA THR A 168 -0.43 -3.38 -6.73
C THR A 168 0.58 -4.37 -6.15
N VAL A 169 0.64 -4.60 -4.84
CA VAL A 169 1.58 -5.58 -4.27
C VAL A 169 1.28 -7.02 -4.72
N ILE A 170 2.29 -7.72 -5.26
CA ILE A 170 2.17 -9.13 -5.62
C ILE A 170 2.71 -9.98 -4.49
N THR A 171 1.84 -10.69 -3.78
CA THR A 171 2.23 -11.58 -2.69
C THR A 171 2.21 -13.04 -3.16
N LYS A 172 3.37 -13.69 -3.31
CA LYS A 172 3.44 -15.10 -3.69
C LYS A 172 3.60 -15.98 -2.44
N PHE A 173 2.62 -16.82 -2.13
CA PHE A 173 2.73 -17.74 -1.01
C PHE A 173 3.53 -19.00 -1.44
N THR A 174 4.52 -19.41 -0.65
CA THR A 174 5.45 -20.53 -0.97
C THR A 174 4.88 -21.91 -0.60
N HIS A 175 3.82 -21.96 0.22
CA HIS A 175 3.15 -23.23 0.54
C HIS A 175 2.35 -23.76 -0.68
N ASN A 176 2.74 -24.92 -1.21
CA ASN A 176 2.16 -25.58 -2.39
C ASN A 176 2.28 -24.81 -3.73
N SER A 177 3.25 -23.89 -3.87
CA SER A 177 3.46 -23.10 -5.10
C SER A 177 2.25 -22.27 -5.58
N ARG A 178 1.36 -21.87 -4.67
CA ARG A 178 0.17 -21.07 -5.00
C ARG A 178 0.42 -19.58 -4.72
N SER A 179 0.35 -18.73 -5.74
CA SER A 179 0.38 -17.27 -5.57
C SER A 179 -1.00 -16.69 -5.23
N VAL A 180 -1.02 -15.58 -4.49
CA VAL A 180 -2.21 -14.77 -4.23
C VAL A 180 -1.83 -13.30 -4.40
N GLU A 181 -2.17 -12.73 -5.54
CA GLU A 181 -1.92 -11.30 -5.79
C GLU A 181 -2.84 -10.48 -4.89
N LEU A 182 -2.26 -9.58 -4.08
CA LEU A 182 -3.02 -8.79 -3.10
C LEU A 182 -2.89 -7.32 -3.48
N PRO A 183 -3.85 -6.76 -4.23
CA PRO A 183 -3.80 -5.36 -4.57
C PRO A 183 -3.71 -4.52 -3.29
N LEU A 184 -2.70 -3.67 -3.26
CA LEU A 184 -2.49 -2.66 -2.23
C LEU A 184 -2.57 -1.31 -2.95
N LEU A 185 -3.16 -0.31 -2.32
CA LEU A 185 -3.17 1.06 -2.84
C LEU A 185 -2.54 1.91 -1.74
N LEU A 186 -1.52 2.70 -2.05
CA LEU A 186 -0.89 3.62 -1.09
C LEU A 186 -0.94 5.02 -1.64
N PHE A 187 -1.67 5.89 -0.97
CA PHE A 187 -1.74 7.30 -1.35
C PHE A 187 -1.33 8.19 -0.18
N PHE A 188 -0.71 9.31 -0.53
CA PHE A 188 -0.28 10.34 0.40
C PHE A 188 -1.00 11.64 0.08
N ASP A 189 -1.16 12.49 1.10
CA ASP A 189 -1.64 13.85 0.86
C ASP A 189 -0.63 14.69 0.06
N THR A 190 -1.11 15.79 -0.51
CA THR A 190 -0.28 16.69 -1.33
C THR A 190 0.91 17.24 -0.54
N GLY A 191 0.73 17.59 0.73
CA GLY A 191 1.81 18.14 1.57
C GLY A 191 2.95 17.14 1.74
N THR A 192 2.61 15.88 2.01
CA THR A 192 3.55 14.75 2.09
C THR A 192 4.26 14.55 0.77
N PHE A 193 3.52 14.55 -0.32
CA PHE A 193 4.09 14.33 -1.64
C PHE A 193 5.12 15.41 -2.01
N LEU A 194 4.84 16.67 -1.70
CA LEU A 194 5.78 17.77 -1.87
C LEU A 194 7.03 17.60 -1.01
N LYS A 195 6.88 17.15 0.25
CA LYS A 195 8.03 16.84 1.12
C LYS A 195 8.88 15.70 0.55
N ILE A 196 8.25 14.66 0.01
CA ILE A 196 8.96 13.55 -0.64
C ILE A 196 9.78 14.06 -1.82
N LEU A 197 9.20 14.92 -2.67
CA LEU A 197 9.92 15.56 -3.78
C LEU A 197 11.08 16.43 -3.30
N GLU A 198 10.87 17.21 -2.23
CA GLU A 198 11.93 18.05 -1.65
C GLU A 198 13.10 17.20 -1.14
N ILE A 199 12.80 16.11 -0.41
CA ILE A 199 13.81 15.14 0.03
C ILE A 199 14.59 14.60 -1.17
N ILE A 200 13.89 14.15 -2.22
CA ILE A 200 14.52 13.61 -3.44
C ILE A 200 15.41 14.63 -4.14
N ARG A 201 14.93 15.87 -4.31
CA ARG A 201 15.70 16.96 -4.93
C ARG A 201 16.98 17.27 -4.14
N THR A 202 16.92 17.14 -2.82
CA THR A 202 18.08 17.38 -1.95
C THR A 202 19.12 16.27 -2.11
N PHE A 203 18.69 15.01 -2.29
CA PHE A 203 19.59 13.88 -2.55
C PHE A 203 20.34 13.98 -3.88
N ASP A 204 19.72 14.53 -4.93
CA ASP A 204 20.35 14.70 -6.24
C ASP A 204 21.41 15.82 -6.22
N LEU A 205 21.14 16.90 -5.48
CA LEU A 205 22.08 18.01 -5.30
C LEU A 205 23.35 17.64 -4.52
N GLU A 206 23.32 16.60 -3.68
CA GLU A 206 24.52 16.12 -2.98
C GLU A 206 25.44 15.27 -3.88
N LYS A 207 24.94 14.69 -4.97
CA LYS A 207 25.76 13.94 -5.95
C LYS A 207 26.61 14.86 -6.83
N ASP A 208 26.15 16.09 -7.07
CA ASP A 208 26.82 17.08 -7.92
C ASP A 208 27.81 18.00 -7.17
N ARG A 209 28.09 17.72 -5.90
CA ARG A 209 29.07 18.51 -5.14
C ARG A 209 30.49 18.03 -5.52
N PRO A 210 31.35 18.88 -6.12
CA PRO A 210 32.74 18.51 -6.35
C PRO A 210 33.42 18.29 -4.99
N ILE A 211 34.19 17.20 -4.90
CA ILE A 211 35.02 16.83 -3.74
C ILE A 211 36.09 17.91 -3.51
#